data_AF-A0A7G1IEX3-F1
#
_entry.id   AF-A0A7G1IEX3-F1
#
_cell.length_a   1.000
_cell.length_b   1.000
_cell.length_c   1.000
_cell.angle_alpha   90.00
_cell.angle_beta   90.00
_cell.angle_gamma   90.00
#
_symmetry.space_group_name_H-M   'P 1'
#
loop_
_entity.id
_entity.type
_entity.pdbx_description
1 polymer ?
#
loop_
_entity_poly.entity_id
_entity_poly.type
_entity_poly.pdbx_seq_one_letter_code
_entity_poly.pdbx_strand_id
1 'polypeptide(L)'
;MINAPARALLGRPLIGDGVDGGAGQAGEDGGILFGNGGRGGDGVAGQAGGRGGSAGLLGFGGAGGVGGAGANGGAGGTGGLFFGNGGAGGNSGGGGGAGGLGGSALLFGHGGAGGISPNGMGAGGAGGNGGVLYGNGGGGGSSFLGGGGNGGRAFLLGDGGTGGDALSAGTGGAGGSGGFFVGNGGAGGNGFSNASGGLGGQAGLIGNGGNGGNGGAFPPGNGGNGGNALLIGNGGNGGHATAAGSTPGTGGLRGLLFGQNGANG
;
A
#
# COMPACT_ATOMS: atom_id res chain seq x y z
N MET A 1 36.30 2.88 -17.43
CA MET A 1 35.16 3.44 -16.67
C MET A 1 33.86 3.00 -17.34
N ILE A 2 33.03 2.20 -16.67
CA ILE A 2 31.78 1.68 -17.27
C ILE A 2 30.64 2.72 -17.30
N ASN A 3 30.61 3.65 -16.33
CA ASN A 3 29.53 4.64 -16.19
C ASN A 3 29.80 5.99 -16.87
N ALA A 4 31.04 6.28 -17.29
CA ALA A 4 31.43 7.61 -17.76
C ALA A 4 30.67 8.10 -19.01
N PRO A 5 30.48 7.27 -20.07
CA PRO A 5 29.70 7.69 -21.23
C PRO A 5 28.23 7.95 -20.91
N ALA A 6 27.61 7.11 -20.07
CA ALA A 6 26.19 7.25 -19.73
C ALA A 6 25.91 8.42 -18.79
N ARG A 7 26.80 8.71 -17.84
CA ARG A 7 26.69 9.93 -17.02
C ARG A 7 26.79 11.19 -17.89
N ALA A 8 27.64 11.19 -18.91
CA ALA A 8 27.79 12.32 -19.83
C ALA A 8 26.59 12.49 -20.78
N LEU A 9 25.95 11.41 -21.22
CA LEU A 9 24.86 11.45 -22.20
C LEU A 9 23.46 11.51 -21.57
N LEU A 10 23.26 10.88 -20.42
CA LEU A 10 21.94 10.59 -19.84
C LEU A 10 21.82 11.07 -18.39
N GLY A 11 22.87 11.67 -17.82
CA GLY A 11 22.89 12.17 -16.44
C GLY A 11 22.82 11.07 -15.37
N ARG A 12 22.84 9.79 -15.74
CA ARG A 12 22.69 8.63 -14.86
C ARG A 12 23.74 7.55 -15.13
N PRO A 13 24.17 6.79 -14.10
CA PRO A 13 25.05 5.64 -14.32
C PRO A 13 24.33 4.53 -15.10
N LEU A 14 25.08 3.68 -15.82
CA LEU A 14 24.52 2.43 -16.38
C LEU A 14 24.24 1.43 -15.25
N ILE A 15 25.17 1.35 -14.31
CA ILE A 15 25.13 0.43 -13.17
C ILE A 15 25.46 1.22 -11.89
N GLY A 16 24.64 1.07 -10.87
CA GLY A 16 24.88 1.59 -9.54
C GLY A 16 23.58 1.99 -8.85
N ASP A 17 23.55 1.89 -7.53
CA ASP A 17 22.41 2.35 -6.76
C ASP A 17 22.32 3.88 -6.76
N GLY A 18 21.12 4.39 -6.59
CA GLY A 18 20.86 5.79 -6.37
C GLY A 18 21.37 6.23 -5.00
N VAL A 19 21.91 7.44 -4.92
CA VAL A 19 22.35 8.02 -3.65
C VAL A 19 21.13 8.44 -2.82
N ASP A 20 21.18 8.18 -1.52
CA ASP A 20 20.14 8.62 -0.59
C ASP A 20 20.04 10.15 -0.56
N GLY A 21 18.81 10.65 -0.45
CA GLY A 21 18.55 12.07 -0.36
C GLY A 21 19.04 12.66 0.96
N GLY A 22 19.52 13.91 0.91
CA GLY A 22 19.69 14.73 2.11
C GLY A 22 18.34 15.12 2.74
N ALA A 23 18.35 15.91 3.81
CA ALA A 23 17.13 16.23 4.57
C ALA A 23 15.96 16.75 3.69
N GLY A 24 14.86 15.99 3.66
CA GLY A 24 13.67 16.20 2.84
C GLY A 24 13.89 16.19 1.32
N GLN A 25 15.09 15.84 0.85
CA GLN A 25 15.43 15.72 -0.57
C GLN A 25 15.12 14.31 -1.07
N ALA A 26 14.73 14.22 -2.33
CA ALA A 26 14.52 12.93 -2.97
C ALA A 26 15.82 12.12 -3.04
N GLY A 27 15.70 10.80 -2.92
CA GLY A 27 16.77 9.88 -3.28
C GLY A 27 16.97 9.88 -4.80
N GLU A 28 18.20 9.75 -5.25
CA GLU A 28 18.50 9.66 -6.67
C GLU A 28 17.97 8.34 -7.25
N ASP A 29 17.68 8.33 -8.55
CA ASP A 29 17.34 7.11 -9.24
C ASP A 29 18.56 6.18 -9.38
N GLY A 30 18.32 4.87 -9.37
CA GLY A 30 19.33 3.85 -9.67
C GLY A 30 19.85 3.91 -11.11
N GLY A 31 20.86 3.11 -11.40
CA GLY A 31 21.45 2.99 -12.74
C GLY A 31 20.46 2.46 -13.77
N ILE A 32 20.67 2.81 -15.03
CA ILE A 32 19.73 2.52 -16.12
C ILE A 32 19.50 1.00 -16.28
N LEU A 33 20.54 0.18 -16.18
CA LEU A 33 20.46 -1.28 -16.34
C LEU A 33 20.30 -1.99 -15.00
N PHE A 34 21.11 -1.60 -14.03
CA PHE A 34 21.12 -2.21 -12.70
C PHE A 34 21.29 -1.13 -11.66
N GLY A 35 20.41 -1.13 -10.67
CA GLY A 35 20.53 -0.24 -9.52
C GLY A 35 19.21 -0.05 -8.82
N ASN A 36 19.25 -0.12 -7.50
CA ASN A 36 18.17 0.28 -6.64
C ASN A 36 18.06 1.81 -6.63
N GLY A 37 16.87 2.34 -6.41
CA GLY A 37 16.72 3.76 -6.12
C GLY A 37 17.21 4.09 -4.71
N GLY A 38 17.75 5.30 -4.54
CA GLY A 38 18.17 5.80 -3.23
C GLY A 38 16.96 6.07 -2.32
N ARG A 39 17.15 5.95 -1.01
CA ARG A 39 16.13 6.33 -0.03
C ARG A 39 15.93 7.85 -0.07
N GLY A 40 14.68 8.31 0.04
CA GLY A 40 14.38 9.72 0.26
C GLY A 40 14.83 10.17 1.65
N GLY A 41 15.44 11.34 1.75
CA GLY A 41 15.91 11.85 3.03
C GLY A 41 14.77 12.30 3.94
N ASP A 42 14.94 12.12 5.24
CA ASP A 42 13.92 12.50 6.22
C ASP A 42 13.79 14.03 6.29
N GLY A 43 12.57 14.54 6.39
CA GLY A 43 12.28 15.98 6.46
C GLY A 43 12.63 16.57 7.83
N VAL A 44 13.01 17.84 7.86
CA VAL A 44 13.04 18.63 9.11
C VAL A 44 11.65 19.17 9.45
N ALA A 45 11.47 19.80 10.61
CA ALA A 45 10.17 20.34 11.05
C ALA A 45 9.47 21.16 9.94
N GLY A 46 8.21 20.83 9.65
CA GLY A 46 7.42 21.45 8.58
C GLY A 46 7.78 21.02 7.15
N GLN A 47 8.86 20.25 6.95
CA GLN A 47 9.30 19.75 5.66
C GLN A 47 8.86 18.29 5.47
N ALA A 48 8.30 18.00 4.30
CA ALA A 48 7.96 16.64 3.91
C ALA A 48 9.22 15.76 3.78
N GLY A 49 9.04 14.47 3.97
CA GLY A 49 10.06 13.48 3.67
C GLY A 49 10.30 13.42 2.16
N GLY A 50 11.56 13.22 1.77
CA GLY A 50 11.95 13.08 0.39
C GLY A 50 11.33 11.84 -0.25
N ARG A 51 11.02 11.90 -1.54
CA ARG A 51 10.60 10.72 -2.30
C ARG A 51 11.77 9.74 -2.47
N GLY A 52 11.51 8.44 -2.38
CA GLY A 52 12.48 7.42 -2.76
C GLY A 52 12.74 7.40 -4.27
N GLY A 53 14.00 7.22 -4.65
CA GLY A 53 14.43 7.13 -6.04
C GLY A 53 13.86 5.91 -6.75
N SER A 54 13.72 6.00 -8.06
CA SER A 54 13.24 4.89 -8.89
C SER A 54 14.40 3.97 -9.27
N ALA A 55 14.15 2.67 -9.39
CA ALA A 55 15.11 1.77 -10.04
C ALA A 55 15.13 1.96 -11.57
N GLY A 56 16.15 1.39 -12.22
CA GLY A 56 16.24 1.34 -13.69
C GLY A 56 15.54 0.13 -14.29
N LEU A 57 16.25 -0.64 -15.11
CA LEU A 57 15.74 -1.85 -15.73
C LEU A 57 15.54 -2.99 -14.71
N LEU A 58 16.53 -3.17 -13.83
CA LEU A 58 16.55 -4.15 -12.76
C LEU A 58 16.96 -3.46 -11.46
N GLY A 59 16.17 -3.63 -10.41
CA GLY A 59 16.43 -3.06 -9.09
C GLY A 59 15.16 -2.70 -8.33
N PHE A 60 15.30 -2.44 -7.04
CA PHE A 60 14.21 -2.10 -6.14
C PHE A 60 14.05 -0.58 -6.02
N GLY A 61 12.81 -0.11 -5.93
CA GLY A 61 12.54 1.30 -5.66
C GLY A 61 13.02 1.69 -4.25
N GLY A 62 13.57 2.89 -4.11
CA GLY A 62 14.02 3.42 -2.81
C GLY A 62 12.84 3.70 -1.88
N ALA A 63 13.04 3.57 -0.57
CA ALA A 63 12.00 3.95 0.39
C ALA A 63 11.83 5.48 0.44
N GLY A 64 10.62 5.95 0.72
CA GLY A 64 10.37 7.35 1.03
C GLY A 64 10.92 7.75 2.40
N GLY A 65 11.35 9.01 2.52
CA GLY A 65 11.82 9.59 3.78
C GLY A 65 10.67 9.87 4.74
N VAL A 66 10.97 9.88 6.03
CA VAL A 66 10.01 10.26 7.07
C VAL A 66 9.74 11.76 6.98
N GLY A 67 8.49 12.19 7.14
CA GLY A 67 8.14 13.60 7.26
C GLY A 67 8.68 14.21 8.56
N GLY A 68 9.13 15.46 8.52
CA GLY A 68 9.39 16.19 9.76
C GLY A 68 8.10 16.55 10.49
N ALA A 69 8.20 17.05 11.72
CA ALA A 69 7.03 17.37 12.54
C ALA A 69 5.97 18.18 11.77
N GLY A 70 4.72 17.69 11.75
CA GLY A 70 3.61 18.30 11.03
C GLY A 70 3.53 18.01 9.53
N ALA A 71 4.50 17.27 8.96
CA ALA A 71 4.63 17.10 7.52
C ALA A 71 4.44 15.65 7.04
N ASN A 72 4.20 15.52 5.75
CA ASN A 72 3.93 14.24 5.10
C ASN A 72 5.20 13.39 4.97
N GLY A 73 5.02 12.07 4.98
CA GLY A 73 6.05 11.15 4.54
C GLY A 73 6.25 11.19 3.03
N GLY A 74 7.47 10.88 2.59
CA GLY A 74 7.82 10.81 1.17
C GLY A 74 7.24 9.56 0.52
N ALA A 75 6.89 9.63 -0.76
CA ALA A 75 6.46 8.44 -1.49
C ALA A 75 7.65 7.48 -1.72
N GLY A 76 7.37 6.18 -1.80
CA GLY A 76 8.32 5.17 -2.25
C GLY A 76 8.62 5.29 -3.74
N GLY A 77 9.81 4.85 -4.13
CA GLY A 77 10.27 4.79 -5.50
C GLY A 77 9.67 3.63 -6.27
N THR A 78 9.59 3.73 -7.60
CA THR A 78 9.11 2.62 -8.43
C THR A 78 10.20 1.55 -8.56
N GLY A 79 9.78 0.28 -8.55
CA GLY A 79 10.66 -0.85 -8.87
C GLY A 79 11.11 -0.85 -10.32
N GLY A 80 12.09 -1.71 -10.64
CA GLY A 80 12.68 -1.79 -11.96
C GLY A 80 11.68 -2.21 -13.03
N LEU A 81 11.92 -1.78 -14.27
CA LEU A 81 11.04 -2.06 -15.42
C LEU A 81 10.76 -3.56 -15.57
N PHE A 82 11.80 -4.41 -15.54
CA PHE A 82 11.66 -5.86 -15.66
C PHE A 82 11.45 -6.52 -14.30
N PHE A 83 12.30 -6.22 -13.33
CA PHE A 83 12.23 -6.86 -12.02
C PHE A 83 12.58 -5.86 -10.93
N GLY A 84 11.71 -5.81 -9.94
CA GLY A 84 11.90 -4.96 -8.78
C GLY A 84 10.60 -4.66 -8.05
N ASN A 85 10.63 -4.81 -6.74
CA ASN A 85 9.57 -4.30 -5.89
C ASN A 85 9.62 -2.77 -5.84
N GLY A 86 8.46 -2.14 -5.67
CA GLY A 86 8.41 -0.73 -5.31
C GLY A 86 8.86 -0.49 -3.87
N GLY A 87 9.39 0.70 -3.62
CA GLY A 87 9.85 1.11 -2.29
C GLY A 87 8.70 1.40 -1.33
N ALA A 88 8.91 1.24 -0.03
CA ALA A 88 7.91 1.64 0.96
C ALA A 88 7.73 3.17 0.98
N GLY A 89 6.52 3.63 1.25
CA GLY A 89 6.26 5.02 1.59
C GLY A 89 6.82 5.36 2.97
N GLY A 90 7.29 6.59 3.14
CA GLY A 90 7.79 7.11 4.40
C GLY A 90 6.64 7.44 5.35
N ASN A 91 6.88 7.33 6.65
CA ASN A 91 5.90 7.73 7.66
C ASN A 91 5.77 9.26 7.70
N SER A 92 4.61 9.76 8.15
CA SER A 92 4.47 11.18 8.44
C SER A 92 5.19 11.56 9.73
N GLY A 93 5.48 12.85 9.91
CA GLY A 93 6.03 13.38 11.16
C GLY A 93 4.98 13.68 12.23
N GLY A 94 3.74 13.19 12.07
CA GLY A 94 2.61 13.51 12.94
C GLY A 94 2.07 14.93 12.71
N GLY A 95 1.23 15.43 13.62
CA GLY A 95 0.75 16.82 13.62
C GLY A 95 -0.17 17.21 12.45
N GLY A 96 -0.71 16.22 11.73
CA GLY A 96 -1.58 16.44 10.55
C GLY A 96 -1.00 15.90 9.24
N GLY A 97 0.28 15.54 9.21
CA GLY A 97 0.91 14.94 8.03
C GLY A 97 0.37 13.55 7.70
N ALA A 98 0.22 13.27 6.40
CA ALA A 98 -0.16 11.97 5.85
C ALA A 98 1.06 11.08 5.57
N GLY A 99 0.85 9.76 5.59
CA GLY A 99 1.86 8.78 5.24
C GLY A 99 2.14 8.81 3.74
N GLY A 100 3.38 8.55 3.36
CA GLY A 100 3.79 8.48 1.97
C GLY A 100 3.19 7.29 1.23
N LEU A 101 2.91 7.44 -0.05
CA LEU A 101 2.44 6.32 -0.87
C LEU A 101 3.54 5.26 -1.04
N GLY A 102 3.16 3.99 -1.07
CA GLY A 102 4.05 2.91 -1.50
C GLY A 102 4.35 3.01 -3.00
N GLY A 103 5.59 2.72 -3.39
CA GLY A 103 6.01 2.64 -4.78
C GLY A 103 5.43 1.43 -5.48
N SER A 104 5.14 1.54 -6.77
CA SER A 104 4.65 0.39 -7.57
C SER A 104 5.82 -0.41 -8.16
N ALA A 105 5.59 -1.72 -8.35
CA ALA A 105 6.37 -2.53 -9.28
C ALA A 105 5.82 -2.39 -10.71
N LEU A 106 6.60 -2.84 -11.71
CA LEU A 106 6.24 -2.69 -13.13
C LEU A 106 5.91 -4.03 -13.79
N LEU A 107 6.88 -4.83 -14.22
CA LEU A 107 6.57 -6.11 -14.87
C LEU A 107 6.50 -7.27 -13.87
N PHE A 108 7.58 -7.46 -13.11
CA PHE A 108 7.68 -8.43 -12.02
C PHE A 108 8.08 -7.73 -10.72
N GLY A 109 7.34 -8.01 -9.64
CA GLY A 109 7.66 -7.52 -8.30
C GLY A 109 6.44 -7.08 -7.53
N HIS A 110 6.61 -6.87 -6.23
CA HIS A 110 5.56 -6.46 -5.33
C HIS A 110 5.48 -4.94 -5.21
N GLY A 111 4.29 -4.41 -4.97
CA GLY A 111 4.13 -3.03 -4.55
C GLY A 111 4.71 -2.80 -3.16
N GLY A 112 5.25 -1.61 -2.94
CA GLY A 112 5.73 -1.18 -1.62
C GLY A 112 4.57 -0.86 -0.68
N ALA A 113 4.77 -1.04 0.62
CA ALA A 113 3.79 -0.64 1.62
C ALA A 113 3.64 0.89 1.67
N GLY A 114 2.46 1.39 2.00
CA GLY A 114 2.24 2.79 2.33
C GLY A 114 2.77 3.15 3.72
N GLY A 115 3.11 4.42 3.91
CA GLY A 115 3.62 4.96 5.16
C GLY A 115 2.52 5.20 6.19
N ILE A 116 2.90 5.17 7.46
CA ILE A 116 1.99 5.33 8.60
C ILE A 116 1.83 6.82 8.95
N SER A 117 0.66 7.18 9.49
CA SER A 117 0.37 8.49 10.11
C SER A 117 0.14 8.34 11.61
N PRO A 118 1.20 8.29 12.44
CA PRO A 118 1.09 7.81 13.81
C PRO A 118 0.40 8.78 14.77
N ASN A 119 0.46 10.11 14.54
CA ASN A 119 0.09 11.11 15.56
C ASN A 119 -0.57 12.38 14.96
N GLY A 120 -1.61 12.25 14.14
CA GLY A 120 -2.33 13.41 13.60
C GLY A 120 -3.49 13.06 12.67
N MET A 121 -4.13 14.10 12.12
CA MET A 121 -5.31 13.99 11.23
C MET A 121 -5.01 13.45 9.82
N GLY A 122 -3.73 13.21 9.51
CA GLY A 122 -3.34 12.71 8.19
C GLY A 122 -3.72 11.24 7.98
N ALA A 123 -4.13 10.90 6.77
CA ALA A 123 -4.42 9.52 6.38
C ALA A 123 -3.12 8.70 6.25
N GLY A 124 -3.24 7.39 6.38
CA GLY A 124 -2.14 6.47 6.03
C GLY A 124 -1.92 6.46 4.52
N GLY A 125 -0.69 6.22 4.08
CA GLY A 125 -0.37 6.15 2.67
C GLY A 125 -0.96 4.91 2.01
N ALA A 126 -1.44 5.00 0.78
CA ALA A 126 -1.85 3.80 0.05
C ALA A 126 -0.63 2.94 -0.28
N GLY A 127 -0.83 1.61 -0.34
CA GLY A 127 0.17 0.69 -0.86
C GLY A 127 0.34 0.83 -2.37
N GLY A 128 1.53 0.50 -2.85
CA GLY A 128 1.86 0.50 -4.28
C GLY A 128 1.29 -0.72 -5.00
N ASN A 129 1.16 -0.64 -6.32
CA ASN A 129 0.65 -1.76 -7.11
C ASN A 129 1.74 -2.81 -7.33
N GLY A 130 1.33 -4.09 -7.41
CA GLY A 130 2.19 -5.17 -7.87
C GLY A 130 2.49 -5.07 -9.36
N GLY A 131 3.45 -5.88 -9.81
CA GLY A 131 3.82 -6.00 -11.21
C GLY A 131 2.69 -6.52 -12.08
N VAL A 132 2.69 -6.13 -13.35
CA VAL A 132 1.65 -6.48 -14.32
C VAL A 132 1.58 -7.99 -14.50
N LEU A 133 2.71 -8.68 -14.67
CA LEU A 133 2.73 -10.13 -14.92
C LEU A 133 2.62 -10.93 -13.62
N TYR A 134 3.42 -10.56 -12.63
CA TYR A 134 3.37 -11.18 -11.31
C TYR A 134 3.78 -10.18 -10.24
N GLY A 135 2.97 -10.08 -9.19
CA GLY A 135 3.26 -9.20 -8.09
C GLY A 135 2.06 -8.95 -7.22
N ASN A 136 2.26 -9.09 -5.91
CA ASN A 136 1.26 -8.67 -4.94
C ASN A 136 1.25 -7.15 -4.81
N GLY A 137 0.07 -6.59 -4.52
CA GLY A 137 -0.03 -5.20 -4.09
C GLY A 137 0.60 -4.99 -2.71
N GLY A 138 1.07 -3.77 -2.45
CA GLY A 138 1.60 -3.38 -1.15
C GLY A 138 0.48 -3.10 -0.14
N GLY A 139 0.72 -3.32 1.14
CA GLY A 139 -0.23 -2.95 2.19
C GLY A 139 -0.38 -1.43 2.32
N GLY A 140 -1.57 -0.94 2.65
CA GLY A 140 -1.78 0.44 3.05
C GLY A 140 -1.22 0.74 4.44
N GLY A 141 -0.79 1.98 4.66
CA GLY A 141 -0.32 2.44 5.95
C GLY A 141 -1.47 2.74 6.91
N SER A 142 -1.25 2.53 8.19
CA SER A 142 -2.23 2.86 9.23
C SER A 142 -2.22 4.35 9.57
N SER A 143 -3.26 4.82 10.27
CA SER A 143 -3.34 6.18 10.79
C SER A 143 -4.04 6.27 12.14
N PHE A 144 -3.72 7.33 12.89
CA PHE A 144 -4.38 7.60 14.17
C PHE A 144 -5.72 8.31 14.00
N LEU A 145 -5.74 9.58 13.60
CA LEU A 145 -6.99 10.36 13.43
C LEU A 145 -7.53 10.41 11.98
N GLY A 146 -6.76 9.88 11.03
CA GLY A 146 -7.14 9.84 9.62
C GLY A 146 -7.79 8.52 9.22
N GLY A 147 -8.06 8.37 7.92
CA GLY A 147 -8.38 7.05 7.34
C GLY A 147 -7.11 6.21 7.13
N GLY A 148 -7.25 4.89 7.20
CA GLY A 148 -6.19 3.99 6.79
C GLY A 148 -5.95 4.07 5.28
N GLY A 149 -4.72 3.85 4.83
CA GLY A 149 -4.39 3.82 3.42
C GLY A 149 -4.96 2.58 2.74
N ASN A 150 -5.39 2.68 1.49
CA ASN A 150 -5.84 1.51 0.73
C ASN A 150 -4.66 0.58 0.42
N GLY A 151 -4.90 -0.73 0.35
CA GLY A 151 -3.96 -1.68 -0.21
C GLY A 151 -3.82 -1.50 -1.71
N GLY A 152 -2.62 -1.75 -2.23
CA GLY A 152 -2.35 -1.75 -3.67
C GLY A 152 -2.96 -2.96 -4.36
N ARG A 153 -3.21 -2.88 -5.66
CA ARG A 153 -3.73 -4.01 -6.44
C ARG A 153 -2.61 -4.88 -7.02
N ALA A 154 -2.94 -6.13 -7.31
CA ALA A 154 -2.25 -6.95 -8.31
C ALA A 154 -2.94 -6.82 -9.68
N PHE A 155 -2.30 -7.34 -10.74
CA PHE A 155 -2.80 -7.21 -12.13
C PHE A 155 -3.18 -8.53 -12.78
N LEU A 156 -2.22 -9.39 -13.18
CA LEU A 156 -2.52 -10.67 -13.81
C LEU A 156 -2.42 -11.82 -12.80
N LEU A 157 -1.30 -11.89 -12.08
CA LEU A 157 -1.05 -12.86 -11.02
C LEU A 157 -0.57 -12.15 -9.76
N GLY A 158 -1.12 -12.52 -8.60
CA GLY A 158 -0.72 -12.02 -7.30
C GLY A 158 -1.89 -11.58 -6.45
N ASP A 159 -1.65 -11.41 -5.16
CA ASP A 159 -2.68 -11.01 -4.20
C ASP A 159 -2.78 -9.49 -4.09
N GLY A 160 -3.97 -8.99 -3.77
CA GLY A 160 -4.15 -7.60 -3.37
C GLY A 160 -3.49 -7.31 -2.03
N GLY A 161 -2.99 -6.08 -1.85
CA GLY A 161 -2.43 -5.63 -0.58
C GLY A 161 -3.53 -5.41 0.47
N THR A 162 -3.20 -5.56 1.74
CA THR A 162 -4.13 -5.24 2.83
C THR A 162 -4.38 -3.73 2.92
N GLY A 163 -5.57 -3.31 3.34
CA GLY A 163 -5.82 -1.95 3.77
C GLY A 163 -5.11 -1.65 5.10
N GLY A 164 -4.76 -0.39 5.33
CA GLY A 164 -4.20 0.07 6.59
C GLY A 164 -5.28 0.32 7.65
N ASP A 165 -4.94 0.15 8.91
CA ASP A 165 -5.89 0.37 10.00
C ASP A 165 -6.17 1.88 10.24
N ALA A 166 -7.34 2.19 10.77
CA ALA A 166 -7.69 3.50 11.35
C ALA A 166 -7.89 3.35 12.86
N LEU A 167 -7.04 3.98 13.67
CA LEU A 167 -7.02 3.78 15.13
C LEU A 167 -8.06 4.62 15.87
N SER A 168 -8.41 5.81 15.38
CA SER A 168 -9.30 6.73 16.08
C SER A 168 -10.00 7.69 15.13
N ALA A 169 -11.32 7.57 14.94
CA ALA A 169 -12.05 8.36 13.95
C ALA A 169 -11.57 8.11 12.50
N GLY A 170 -12.51 7.87 11.59
CA GLY A 170 -12.22 7.56 10.19
C GLY A 170 -12.58 6.13 9.80
N THR A 171 -11.96 5.65 8.74
CA THR A 171 -12.25 4.35 8.14
C THR A 171 -10.96 3.62 7.85
N GLY A 172 -10.88 2.33 8.21
CA GLY A 172 -9.81 1.47 7.74
C GLY A 172 -9.76 1.48 6.22
N GLY A 173 -8.55 1.36 5.67
CA GLY A 173 -8.34 1.34 4.23
C GLY A 173 -8.99 0.12 3.59
N ALA A 174 -9.42 0.25 2.34
CA ALA A 174 -9.87 -0.90 1.57
C ALA A 174 -8.69 -1.82 1.25
N GLY A 175 -8.92 -3.12 1.24
CA GLY A 175 -8.00 -4.09 0.65
C GLY A 175 -7.92 -3.93 -0.87
N GLY A 176 -6.75 -4.18 -1.43
CA GLY A 176 -6.51 -4.15 -2.86
C GLY A 176 -7.13 -5.35 -3.57
N SER A 177 -7.39 -5.23 -4.87
CA SER A 177 -7.85 -6.35 -5.69
C SER A 177 -6.71 -7.33 -6.01
N GLY A 178 -7.02 -8.62 -6.03
CA GLY A 178 -6.14 -9.67 -6.54
C GLY A 178 -5.94 -9.59 -8.05
N GLY A 179 -4.98 -10.35 -8.55
CA GLY A 179 -4.67 -10.47 -9.97
C GLY A 179 -5.81 -11.17 -10.72
N PHE A 180 -6.03 -10.77 -11.97
CA PHE A 180 -7.14 -11.21 -12.80
C PHE A 180 -7.21 -12.75 -12.88
N PHE A 181 -6.14 -13.44 -13.24
CA PHE A 181 -6.20 -14.91 -13.41
C PHE A 181 -6.19 -15.65 -12.08
N VAL A 182 -5.22 -15.31 -11.23
CA VAL A 182 -5.04 -15.92 -9.92
C VAL A 182 -4.64 -14.85 -8.92
N GLY A 183 -5.39 -14.74 -7.84
CA GLY A 183 -5.10 -13.78 -6.79
C GLY A 183 -6.23 -13.62 -5.80
N ASN A 184 -5.90 -13.59 -4.53
CA ASN A 184 -6.83 -13.23 -3.48
C ASN A 184 -6.98 -11.71 -3.40
N GLY A 185 -8.16 -11.25 -3.00
CA GLY A 185 -8.33 -9.87 -2.56
C GLY A 185 -7.62 -9.63 -1.23
N GLY A 186 -7.09 -8.43 -1.04
CA GLY A 186 -6.50 -8.03 0.23
C GLY A 186 -7.56 -7.80 1.30
N ALA A 187 -7.23 -8.04 2.57
CA ALA A 187 -8.14 -7.70 3.67
C ALA A 187 -8.31 -6.18 3.81
N GLY A 188 -9.49 -5.72 4.21
CA GLY A 188 -9.70 -4.34 4.65
C GLY A 188 -9.01 -4.07 5.99
N GLY A 189 -8.58 -2.83 6.20
CA GLY A 189 -7.99 -2.40 7.46
C GLY A 189 -9.05 -2.29 8.56
N ASN A 190 -8.66 -2.49 9.81
CA ASN A 190 -9.57 -2.40 10.93
C ASN A 190 -9.83 -0.94 11.32
N GLY A 191 -11.02 -0.69 11.86
CA GLY A 191 -11.35 0.48 12.64
C GLY A 191 -11.28 0.14 14.13
N PHE A 192 -10.51 0.91 14.89
CA PHE A 192 -10.52 0.86 16.35
C PHE A 192 -11.46 1.97 16.87
N SER A 193 -11.10 2.80 17.83
CA SER A 193 -12.02 3.74 18.50
C SER A 193 -12.75 4.68 17.52
N ASN A 194 -14.10 4.67 17.49
CA ASN A 194 -14.88 5.53 16.61
C ASN A 194 -14.57 5.41 15.10
N ALA A 195 -13.99 4.30 14.66
CA ALA A 195 -13.59 4.10 13.27
C ALA A 195 -14.28 2.89 12.66
N SER A 196 -14.72 3.00 11.41
CA SER A 196 -15.29 1.86 10.69
C SER A 196 -14.19 1.02 10.05
N GLY A 197 -14.42 -0.28 9.89
CA GLY A 197 -13.53 -1.14 9.14
C GLY A 197 -13.59 -0.90 7.64
N GLY A 198 -12.48 -1.18 6.97
CA GLY A 198 -12.34 -1.07 5.52
C GLY A 198 -12.94 -2.25 4.77
N LEU A 199 -13.27 -2.04 3.51
CA LEU A 199 -13.78 -3.10 2.64
C LEU A 199 -12.68 -4.12 2.32
N GLY A 200 -13.05 -5.39 2.19
CA GLY A 200 -12.20 -6.41 1.60
C GLY A 200 -12.05 -6.25 0.10
N GLY A 201 -10.90 -6.63 -0.43
CA GLY A 201 -10.58 -6.57 -1.85
C GLY A 201 -11.24 -7.68 -2.66
N GLN A 202 -11.49 -7.44 -3.93
CA GLN A 202 -12.02 -8.46 -4.86
C GLN A 202 -10.93 -9.46 -5.25
N ALA A 203 -11.31 -10.72 -5.41
CA ALA A 203 -10.41 -11.75 -5.94
C ALA A 203 -10.29 -11.69 -7.47
N GLY A 204 -9.36 -12.48 -8.02
CA GLY A 204 -9.33 -12.85 -9.42
C GLY A 204 -10.36 -13.92 -9.80
N LEU A 205 -10.21 -14.45 -11.03
CA LEU A 205 -10.96 -15.61 -11.53
C LEU A 205 -10.81 -16.78 -10.57
N ILE A 206 -9.57 -17.09 -10.17
CA ILE A 206 -9.27 -18.07 -9.13
C ILE A 206 -8.69 -17.34 -7.92
N GLY A 207 -9.40 -17.35 -6.81
CA GLY A 207 -8.97 -16.72 -5.57
C GLY A 207 -10.12 -16.40 -4.64
N ASN A 208 -9.78 -16.15 -3.38
CA ASN A 208 -10.75 -15.75 -2.37
C ASN A 208 -10.86 -14.23 -2.29
N GLY A 209 -12.06 -13.74 -2.02
CA GLY A 209 -12.24 -12.33 -1.67
C GLY A 209 -11.57 -12.03 -0.34
N GLY A 210 -11.13 -10.79 -0.17
CA GLY A 210 -10.52 -10.33 1.08
C GLY A 210 -11.55 -10.14 2.18
N ASN A 211 -11.19 -10.39 3.44
CA ASN A 211 -12.07 -10.09 4.57
C ASN A 211 -12.24 -8.57 4.71
N GLY A 212 -13.43 -8.12 5.12
CA GLY A 212 -13.63 -6.75 5.59
C GLY A 212 -12.99 -6.53 6.96
N GLY A 213 -12.63 -5.29 7.26
CA GLY A 213 -12.07 -4.90 8.54
C GLY A 213 -13.14 -4.78 9.62
N ASN A 214 -12.77 -5.03 10.88
CA ASN A 214 -13.68 -4.84 12.01
C ASN A 214 -13.91 -3.35 12.28
N GLY A 215 -15.07 -3.00 12.84
CA GLY A 215 -15.39 -1.66 13.31
C GLY A 215 -15.15 -1.47 14.81
N GLY A 216 -15.00 -0.20 15.18
CA GLY A 216 -14.73 0.28 16.53
C GLY A 216 -15.81 0.10 17.58
N ALA A 217 -15.39 0.05 18.83
CA ALA A 217 -16.29 -0.09 19.98
C ALA A 217 -16.90 1.25 20.44
N PHE A 218 -16.12 2.34 20.55
CA PHE A 218 -16.61 3.59 21.15
C PHE A 218 -16.03 4.88 20.54
N PRO A 219 -16.89 5.80 20.04
CA PRO A 219 -18.23 5.53 19.51
C PRO A 219 -18.27 4.37 18.49
N PRO A 220 -19.45 3.81 18.15
CA PRO A 220 -19.55 2.62 17.32
C PRO A 220 -19.05 2.86 15.89
N GLY A 221 -18.16 2.00 15.41
CA GLY A 221 -17.77 1.93 14.00
C GLY A 221 -18.42 0.75 13.29
N ASN A 222 -18.76 0.90 12.01
CA ASN A 222 -19.33 -0.20 11.22
C ASN A 222 -18.24 -1.19 10.82
N GLY A 223 -18.62 -2.46 10.66
CA GLY A 223 -17.77 -3.46 10.03
C GLY A 223 -17.70 -3.24 8.51
N GLY A 224 -16.55 -3.52 7.91
CA GLY A 224 -16.37 -3.46 6.46
C GLY A 224 -16.92 -4.71 5.77
N ASN A 225 -17.48 -4.57 4.56
CA ASN A 225 -17.93 -5.73 3.81
C ASN A 225 -16.74 -6.57 3.31
N GLY A 226 -16.92 -7.88 3.26
CA GLY A 226 -15.99 -8.79 2.60
C GLY A 226 -16.00 -8.63 1.08
N GLY A 227 -14.87 -8.93 0.45
CA GLY A 227 -14.72 -8.92 -1.00
C GLY A 227 -15.28 -10.19 -1.64
N ASN A 228 -15.65 -10.09 -2.92
CA ASN A 228 -16.20 -11.21 -3.67
C ASN A 228 -15.08 -12.07 -4.30
N ALA A 229 -15.33 -13.36 -4.41
CA ALA A 229 -14.67 -14.21 -5.40
C ALA A 229 -15.39 -14.12 -6.75
N LEU A 230 -14.74 -14.54 -7.85
CA LEU A 230 -15.31 -14.45 -9.20
C LEU A 230 -15.74 -15.81 -9.77
N LEU A 231 -14.81 -16.69 -10.16
CA LEU A 231 -15.15 -17.97 -10.78
C LEU A 231 -14.95 -19.15 -9.83
N ILE A 232 -13.78 -19.25 -9.20
CA ILE A 232 -13.43 -20.27 -8.22
C ILE A 232 -12.85 -19.58 -6.98
N GLY A 233 -13.49 -19.78 -5.84
CA GLY A 233 -13.01 -19.29 -4.55
C GLY A 233 -14.13 -18.84 -3.63
N ASN A 234 -13.77 -18.58 -2.38
CA ASN A 234 -14.71 -18.14 -1.34
C ASN A 234 -14.82 -16.62 -1.33
N GLY A 235 -16.02 -16.11 -1.02
CA GLY A 235 -16.16 -14.71 -0.61
C GLY A 235 -15.44 -14.46 0.72
N GLY A 236 -14.93 -13.26 0.91
CA GLY A 236 -14.32 -12.84 2.16
C GLY A 236 -15.37 -12.59 3.23
N ASN A 237 -15.03 -12.80 4.51
CA ASN A 237 -15.94 -12.51 5.61
C ASN A 237 -16.14 -11.00 5.76
N GLY A 238 -17.34 -10.58 6.17
CA GLY A 238 -17.58 -9.23 6.64
C GLY A 238 -16.91 -8.99 7.99
N GLY A 239 -16.53 -7.75 8.27
CA GLY A 239 -15.96 -7.36 9.55
C GLY A 239 -17.02 -7.21 10.62
N HIS A 240 -16.64 -7.53 11.86
CA HIS A 240 -17.51 -7.40 13.01
C HIS A 240 -17.76 -5.94 13.38
N ALA A 241 -18.90 -5.67 13.98
CA ALA A 241 -19.19 -4.39 14.64
C ALA A 241 -19.45 -4.63 16.13
N THR A 242 -18.78 -3.88 17.01
CA THR A 242 -18.66 -4.26 18.43
C THR A 242 -19.59 -3.49 19.37
N ALA A 243 -20.40 -2.54 18.87
CA ALA A 243 -21.23 -1.68 19.71
C ALA A 243 -22.66 -1.42 19.17
N ALA A 244 -23.60 -1.18 20.09
CA ALA A 244 -25.01 -0.96 19.76
C ALA A 244 -25.21 0.25 18.81
N GLY A 245 -25.92 0.03 17.71
CA GLY A 245 -26.15 1.04 16.66
C GLY A 245 -25.16 1.03 15.50
N SER A 246 -24.12 0.20 15.55
CA SER A 246 -23.26 -0.08 14.39
C SER A 246 -23.78 -1.24 13.54
N THR A 247 -23.43 -1.25 12.25
CA THR A 247 -23.81 -2.30 11.30
C THR A 247 -22.61 -3.20 11.03
N PRO A 248 -22.71 -4.53 11.25
CA PRO A 248 -21.69 -5.46 10.82
C PRO A 248 -21.55 -5.50 9.29
N GLY A 249 -20.36 -5.82 8.82
CA GLY A 249 -20.10 -5.97 7.39
C GLY A 249 -20.79 -7.20 6.81
N THR A 250 -21.28 -7.11 5.59
CA THR A 250 -21.78 -8.28 4.88
C THR A 250 -20.62 -9.13 4.37
N GLY A 251 -20.78 -10.45 4.38
CA GLY A 251 -19.86 -11.36 3.70
C GLY A 251 -19.91 -11.18 2.18
N GLY A 252 -18.78 -11.45 1.53
CA GLY A 252 -18.66 -11.44 0.08
C GLY A 252 -19.30 -12.67 -0.58
N LEU A 253 -19.60 -12.55 -1.86
CA LEU A 253 -20.12 -13.64 -2.68
C LEU A 253 -19.03 -14.66 -3.04
N ARG A 254 -19.44 -15.92 -3.13
CA ARG A 254 -18.63 -17.03 -3.66
C ARG A 254 -18.35 -16.91 -5.16
N GLY A 255 -17.40 -17.71 -5.63
CA GLY A 255 -17.18 -17.94 -7.06
C GLY A 255 -18.37 -18.63 -7.74
N LEU A 256 -18.60 -18.30 -9.01
CA LEU A 256 -19.71 -18.82 -9.81
C LEU A 256 -19.73 -20.35 -9.91
N LEU A 257 -18.55 -20.99 -9.98
CA LEU A 257 -18.40 -22.43 -10.17
C LEU A 257 -18.18 -23.18 -8.86
N PHE A 258 -17.24 -22.71 -8.04
CA PHE A 258 -16.92 -23.32 -6.75
C PHE A 258 -16.61 -22.27 -5.69
N GLY A 259 -17.01 -22.56 -4.44
CA GLY A 259 -16.71 -21.76 -3.26
C GLY A 259 -17.89 -21.61 -2.30
N GLN A 260 -17.66 -20.84 -1.24
CA GLN A 260 -18.64 -20.49 -0.21
C GLN A 260 -18.75 -18.97 -0.07
N ASN A 261 -19.94 -18.49 0.28
CA ASN A 261 -20.11 -17.08 0.62
C ASN A 261 -19.36 -16.80 1.92
N GLY A 262 -18.83 -15.59 2.05
CA GLY A 262 -18.29 -15.13 3.32
C GLY A 262 -19.38 -15.03 4.39
N ALA A 263 -18.98 -15.21 5.64
CA ALA A 263 -19.86 -14.93 6.77
C ALA A 263 -20.07 -13.42 6.93
N ASN A 264 -21.25 -13.01 7.41
CA ASN A 264 -21.44 -11.66 7.92
C ASN A 264 -20.70 -11.49 9.25
N GLY A 265 -20.32 -10.25 9.56
CA GLY A 265 -19.73 -9.88 10.85
C GLY A 265 -20.74 -9.75 11.98
#